data_AF-A0A970VFL7-F1
#
_entry.id   AF-A0A970VFL7-F1
#
_cell.length_a   1.000
_cell.length_b   1.000
_cell.length_c   1.000
_cell.angle_alpha   90.00
_cell.angle_beta   90.00
_cell.angle_gamma   90.00
#
_symmetry.space_group_name_H-M   'P 1'
#
loop_
_entity.id
_entity.type
_entity.pdbx_description
1 polymer ?
#
loop_
_entity_poly.entity_id
_entity_poly.type
_entity_poly.pdbx_seq_one_letter_code
_entity_poly.pdbx_strand_id
1 'polypeptide(L)'
;MAQKRIYRELHKGKDLIYFKVKVEQTDLDIAARSMLRKEALQLVKRYRNDIEEYIKRDKRFLTSLTPIPCLPDAPAIVRRMCMAAHMAGVGPMAAVAGAISEFVGRELLKFSAEIIVENGGDIFIKSQRDRLVGIYAGDSPLSQKIGLKISAEDTPLGICTSAGKIGHSLSLGKADAVVIVSKDTPLADAVATAVGNIV
;
A
#
# COMPACT_ATOMS: atom_id res chain seq x y z
N MET A 1 -18.92 -9.79 -0.75
CA MET A 1 -19.62 -8.48 -0.80
C MET A 1 -18.58 -7.40 -0.57
N ALA A 2 -18.61 -6.30 -1.34
CA ALA A 2 -17.63 -5.21 -1.16
C ALA A 2 -17.92 -4.48 0.15
N GLN A 3 -17.01 -4.59 1.13
CA GLN A 3 -17.10 -3.84 2.38
C GLN A 3 -17.02 -2.34 2.05
N LYS A 4 -18.05 -1.57 2.43
CA LYS A 4 -18.08 -0.12 2.23
C LYS A 4 -16.95 0.50 3.06
N ARG A 5 -15.94 1.07 2.40
CA ARG A 5 -14.76 1.70 3.03
C ARG A 5 -15.14 3.07 3.61
N ILE A 6 -15.92 3.07 4.69
CA ILE A 6 -16.48 4.27 5.34
C ILE A 6 -15.38 5.27 5.75
N TYR A 7 -14.18 4.78 6.09
CA TYR A 7 -13.04 5.64 6.47
C TYR A 7 -12.62 6.63 5.36
N ARG A 8 -12.78 6.28 4.07
CA ARG A 8 -12.43 7.18 2.96
C ARG A 8 -13.30 8.44 2.89
N GLU A 9 -14.50 8.40 3.46
CA GLU A 9 -15.38 9.57 3.55
C GLU A 9 -14.91 10.56 4.63
N LEU A 10 -14.06 10.13 5.56
CA LEU A 10 -13.55 10.91 6.69
C LEU A 10 -12.23 11.65 6.40
N HIS A 11 -11.55 11.34 5.29
CA HIS A 11 -10.16 11.77 5.03
C HIS A 11 -10.01 12.68 3.80
N LYS A 12 -10.70 13.82 3.77
CA LYS A 12 -10.53 14.84 2.72
C LYS A 12 -9.91 16.12 3.27
N GLY A 13 -8.59 16.25 3.12
CA GLY A 13 -7.94 17.55 3.25
C GLY A 13 -8.53 18.53 2.23
N LYS A 14 -8.84 19.77 2.63
CA LYS A 14 -9.41 20.79 1.73
C LYS A 14 -8.44 21.23 0.63
N ASP A 15 -7.18 20.82 0.73
CA ASP A 15 -6.07 21.30 -0.08
C ASP A 15 -5.66 20.39 -1.25
N LEU A 16 -6.18 19.16 -1.30
CA LEU A 16 -5.92 18.20 -2.38
C LEU A 16 -7.24 17.74 -3.01
N ILE A 17 -7.16 17.35 -4.28
CA ILE A 17 -8.25 16.72 -5.01
C ILE A 17 -8.13 15.21 -4.81
N TYR A 18 -9.20 14.60 -4.28
CA TYR A 18 -9.30 13.17 -4.03
C TYR A 18 -10.09 12.48 -5.14
N PHE A 19 -9.56 11.40 -5.68
CA PHE A 19 -10.21 10.62 -6.72
C PHE A 19 -9.83 9.14 -6.64
N LYS A 20 -10.76 8.29 -7.11
CA LYS A 20 -10.59 6.83 -7.06
C LYS A 20 -10.20 6.25 -8.42
N VAL A 21 -9.33 5.26 -8.38
CA VAL A 21 -8.96 4.43 -9.53
C VAL A 21 -9.08 2.97 -9.13
N LYS A 22 -9.98 2.26 -9.81
CA LYS A 22 -10.22 0.84 -9.57
C LYS A 22 -9.97 0.04 -10.84
N VAL A 23 -9.15 -1.00 -10.73
CA VAL A 23 -8.88 -2.00 -11.78
C VAL A 23 -8.88 -3.37 -11.10
N GLU A 24 -9.91 -4.17 -11.39
CA GLU A 24 -10.13 -5.46 -10.73
C GLU A 24 -10.11 -5.35 -9.19
N GLN A 25 -9.17 -6.03 -8.53
CA GLN A 25 -9.00 -6.00 -7.07
C GLN A 25 -8.23 -4.78 -6.56
N THR A 26 -7.48 -4.08 -7.41
CA THR A 26 -6.76 -2.85 -7.02
C THR A 26 -7.75 -1.69 -6.97
N ASP A 27 -7.89 -1.07 -5.81
CA ASP A 27 -8.82 0.04 -5.57
C ASP A 27 -8.09 1.14 -4.80
N LEU A 28 -7.53 2.09 -5.56
CA LEU A 28 -6.76 3.20 -5.05
C LEU A 28 -7.64 4.40 -4.74
N ASP A 29 -7.43 5.03 -3.58
CA ASP A 29 -7.84 6.40 -3.31
C ASP A 29 -6.61 7.30 -3.39
N ILE A 30 -6.67 8.30 -4.26
CA ILE A 30 -5.51 9.13 -4.61
C ILE A 30 -5.82 10.58 -4.31
N ALA A 31 -4.92 11.25 -3.61
CA ALA A 31 -4.96 12.69 -3.38
C ALA A 31 -3.80 13.38 -4.10
N ALA A 32 -4.10 14.42 -4.87
CA ALA A 32 -3.11 15.19 -5.64
C ALA A 32 -3.52 16.66 -5.77
N ARG A 33 -2.61 17.54 -6.24
CA ARG A 33 -2.94 18.96 -6.50
C ARG A 33 -3.84 19.18 -7.72
N SER A 34 -3.96 18.17 -8.59
CA SER A 34 -4.77 18.19 -9.81
C SER A 34 -5.41 16.82 -10.03
N MET A 35 -6.44 16.75 -10.89
CA MET A 35 -7.08 15.49 -11.26
C MET A 35 -6.16 14.69 -12.20
N LEU A 36 -5.64 13.55 -11.74
CA LEU A 36 -4.70 12.69 -12.49
C LEU A 36 -5.26 11.28 -12.76
N ARG A 37 -6.59 11.19 -12.93
CA ARG A 37 -7.28 9.89 -13.01
C ARG A 37 -6.85 9.05 -14.21
N LYS A 38 -6.54 9.69 -15.34
CA LYS A 38 -6.15 9.00 -16.58
C LYS A 38 -4.76 8.39 -16.45
N GLU A 39 -3.81 9.18 -15.95
CA GLU A 39 -2.43 8.81 -15.68
C GLU A 39 -2.39 7.67 -14.66
N ALA A 40 -3.10 7.83 -13.55
CA ALA A 40 -3.19 6.81 -12.51
C ALA A 40 -3.80 5.50 -13.04
N LEU A 41 -4.87 5.56 -13.85
CA LEU A 41 -5.47 4.37 -14.45
C LEU A 41 -4.49 3.62 -15.36
N GLN A 42 -3.72 4.33 -16.17
CA GLN A 42 -2.71 3.71 -17.04
C GLN A 42 -1.59 3.05 -16.22
N LEU A 43 -1.11 3.72 -15.18
CA LEU A 43 -0.07 3.19 -14.29
C LEU A 43 -0.54 1.94 -13.54
N VAL A 44 -1.75 1.95 -12.98
CA VAL A 44 -2.33 0.79 -12.30
C VAL A 44 -2.43 -0.40 -13.25
N LYS A 45 -2.95 -0.20 -14.46
CA LYS A 45 -3.03 -1.27 -15.47
C LYS A 45 -1.65 -1.83 -15.81
N ARG A 46 -0.65 -0.96 -16.01
CA ARG A 46 0.72 -1.38 -16.33
C ARG A 46 1.32 -2.24 -15.23
N TYR A 47 1.32 -1.75 -13.99
CA TYR A 47 1.94 -2.48 -12.87
C TYR A 47 1.20 -3.77 -12.50
N ARG A 48 -0.13 -3.78 -12.64
CA ARG A 48 -0.90 -5.02 -12.53
C ARG A 48 -0.49 -6.03 -13.60
N ASN A 49 -0.40 -5.60 -14.85
CA ASN A 49 0.03 -6.47 -15.95
C ASN A 49 1.44 -7.02 -15.71
N ASP A 50 2.38 -6.20 -15.25
CA ASP A 50 3.74 -6.66 -14.90
C ASP A 50 3.72 -7.79 -13.86
N ILE A 51 2.87 -7.67 -12.83
CA ILE A 51 2.70 -8.69 -11.78
C ILE A 51 1.99 -9.94 -12.33
N GLU A 52 0.90 -9.76 -13.06
CA GLU A 52 0.09 -10.87 -13.59
C GLU A 52 0.87 -11.71 -14.62
N GLU A 53 1.61 -11.06 -15.53
CA GLU A 53 2.48 -11.75 -16.48
C GLU A 53 3.62 -12.50 -15.78
N TYR A 54 4.17 -11.91 -14.70
CA TYR A 54 5.17 -12.60 -13.90
C TYR A 54 4.61 -13.83 -13.19
N ILE A 55 3.41 -13.75 -12.60
CA ILE A 55 2.73 -14.88 -11.95
C ILE A 55 2.50 -16.03 -12.94
N LYS A 56 2.17 -15.75 -14.21
CA LYS A 56 2.02 -16.78 -15.24
C LYS A 56 3.31 -17.57 -15.47
N ARG A 57 4.46 -16.90 -15.35
CA ARG A 57 5.79 -17.48 -15.54
C ARG A 57 6.31 -18.21 -14.30
N ASP A 58 6.04 -17.68 -13.10
CA ASP A 58 6.39 -18.31 -11.84
C ASP A 58 5.23 -18.27 -10.84
N LYS A 59 4.43 -19.35 -10.83
CA LYS A 59 3.24 -19.47 -9.97
C LYS A 59 3.57 -19.40 -8.48
N ARG A 60 4.81 -19.72 -8.07
CA ARG A 60 5.23 -19.65 -6.66
C ARG A 60 5.17 -18.22 -6.14
N PHE A 61 5.32 -17.23 -7.01
CA PHE A 61 5.22 -15.81 -6.63
C PHE A 61 3.88 -15.49 -5.99
N LEU A 62 2.79 -16.05 -6.51
CA LEU A 62 1.45 -15.82 -6.00
C LEU A 62 1.18 -16.57 -4.69
N THR A 63 1.69 -17.79 -4.55
CA THR A 63 1.25 -18.71 -3.49
C THR A 63 2.23 -18.88 -2.35
N SER A 64 3.50 -18.47 -2.51
CA SER A 64 4.50 -18.64 -1.46
C SER A 64 4.17 -17.78 -0.24
N LEU A 65 4.28 -18.37 0.94
CA LEU A 65 4.21 -17.68 2.23
C LEU A 65 5.60 -17.38 2.81
N THR A 66 6.66 -17.84 2.14
CA THR A 66 8.06 -17.61 2.50
C THR A 66 8.80 -16.91 1.36
N PRO A 67 9.99 -16.34 1.63
CA PRO A 67 10.77 -15.69 0.58
C PRO A 67 11.12 -16.63 -0.56
N ILE A 68 11.04 -16.13 -1.79
CA ILE A 68 11.50 -16.83 -2.99
C ILE A 68 12.43 -15.93 -3.80
N PRO A 69 13.42 -16.48 -4.51
CA PRO A 69 14.21 -15.72 -5.47
C PRO A 69 13.32 -15.29 -6.65
N CYS A 70 13.53 -14.06 -7.10
CA CYS A 70 12.92 -13.56 -8.33
C CYS A 70 13.67 -14.05 -9.57
N LEU A 71 12.99 -14.21 -10.71
CA LEU A 71 13.64 -14.46 -11.99
C LEU A 71 14.55 -13.27 -12.37
N PRO A 72 15.68 -13.50 -13.08
CA PRO A 72 16.64 -12.43 -13.41
C PRO A 72 16.04 -11.26 -14.18
N ASP A 73 15.06 -11.51 -15.04
CA ASP A 73 14.38 -10.52 -15.88
C ASP A 73 13.06 -10.01 -15.28
N ALA A 74 12.80 -10.30 -14.00
CA ALA A 74 11.58 -9.87 -13.33
C ALA A 74 11.39 -8.34 -13.43
N PRO A 75 10.16 -7.83 -13.67
CA PRO A 75 9.89 -6.39 -13.67
C PRO A 75 10.30 -5.70 -12.37
N ALA A 76 10.55 -4.40 -12.42
CA ALA A 76 11.06 -3.65 -11.26
C ALA A 76 10.16 -3.77 -10.01
N ILE A 77 8.83 -3.73 -10.19
CA ILE A 77 7.86 -3.90 -9.10
C ILE A 77 7.96 -5.29 -8.46
N VAL A 78 8.09 -6.33 -9.28
CA VAL A 78 8.23 -7.72 -8.85
C VAL A 78 9.54 -7.92 -8.08
N ARG A 79 10.66 -7.40 -8.61
CA ARG A 79 11.96 -7.45 -7.91
C ARG A 79 11.88 -6.79 -6.53
N ARG A 80 11.24 -5.63 -6.45
CA ARG A 80 11.06 -4.91 -5.20
C ARG A 80 10.22 -5.71 -4.20
N MET A 81 9.13 -6.34 -4.64
CA MET A 81 8.30 -7.24 -3.82
C MET A 81 9.11 -8.44 -3.29
N CYS A 82 9.88 -9.12 -4.13
CA CYS A 82 10.76 -10.22 -3.68
C CYS A 82 11.77 -9.76 -2.62
N MET A 83 12.41 -8.61 -2.83
CA MET A 83 13.37 -8.07 -1.87
C MET A 83 12.72 -7.72 -0.53
N ALA A 84 11.58 -7.04 -0.55
CA ALA A 84 10.82 -6.71 0.65
C ALA A 84 10.42 -7.97 1.44
N ALA A 85 9.88 -8.96 0.73
CA ALA A 85 9.49 -10.24 1.30
C ALA A 85 10.68 -11.00 1.90
N HIS A 86 11.84 -11.00 1.23
CA HIS A 86 13.07 -11.59 1.76
C HIS A 86 13.50 -10.94 3.07
N MET A 87 13.50 -9.61 3.14
CA MET A 87 13.87 -8.88 4.36
C MET A 87 12.88 -9.10 5.51
N ALA A 88 11.60 -9.28 5.21
CA ALA A 88 10.54 -9.47 6.21
C ALA A 88 10.26 -10.95 6.55
N GLY A 89 10.87 -11.91 5.85
CA GLY A 89 10.65 -13.34 6.08
C GLY A 89 9.27 -13.86 5.65
N VAL A 90 8.62 -13.20 4.68
CA VAL A 90 7.26 -13.54 4.19
C VAL A 90 7.27 -13.83 2.69
N GLY A 91 6.10 -14.15 2.12
CA GLY A 91 5.90 -14.29 0.68
C GLY A 91 5.87 -12.95 -0.08
N PRO A 92 6.26 -12.89 -1.38
CA PRO A 92 6.25 -11.66 -2.17
C PRO A 92 4.91 -10.92 -2.24
N MET A 93 3.80 -11.65 -2.24
CA MET A 93 2.47 -11.05 -2.30
C MET A 93 2.09 -10.27 -1.03
N ALA A 94 2.79 -10.48 0.09
CA ALA A 94 2.62 -9.66 1.30
C ALA A 94 3.12 -8.22 1.13
N ALA A 95 3.76 -7.89 0.00
CA ALA A 95 4.24 -6.54 -0.31
C ALA A 95 3.44 -5.86 -1.43
N VAL A 96 2.39 -6.50 -1.95
CA VAL A 96 1.75 -6.11 -3.22
C VAL A 96 1.03 -4.76 -3.14
N ALA A 97 0.36 -4.50 -2.02
CA ALA A 97 -0.46 -3.30 -1.88
C ALA A 97 0.45 -2.07 -1.72
N GLY A 98 1.46 -2.19 -0.86
CA GLY A 98 2.50 -1.19 -0.68
C GLY A 98 3.32 -0.95 -1.94
N ALA A 99 3.67 -2.02 -2.68
CA ALA A 99 4.36 -1.90 -3.96
C ALA A 99 3.54 -1.10 -4.98
N ILE A 100 2.25 -1.43 -5.17
CA ILE A 100 1.40 -0.69 -6.10
C ILE A 100 1.27 0.78 -5.67
N SER A 101 1.04 1.05 -4.37
CA SER A 101 0.91 2.41 -3.85
C SER A 101 2.15 3.25 -4.16
N GLU A 102 3.35 2.72 -3.90
CA GLU A 102 4.59 3.44 -4.13
C GLU A 102 4.94 3.59 -5.61
N PHE A 103 4.82 2.53 -6.41
CA PHE A 103 5.17 2.59 -7.82
C PHE A 103 4.25 3.52 -8.61
N VAL A 104 2.94 3.49 -8.33
CA VAL A 104 1.99 4.44 -8.90
C VAL A 104 2.28 5.84 -8.38
N GLY A 105 2.44 6.01 -7.06
CA GLY A 105 2.66 7.30 -6.43
C GLY A 105 3.91 8.01 -6.94
N ARG A 106 5.04 7.31 -7.04
CA ARG A 106 6.30 7.85 -7.55
C ARG A 106 6.21 8.30 -9.01
N GLU A 107 5.44 7.60 -9.83
CA GLU A 107 5.23 8.02 -11.23
C GLU A 107 4.30 9.23 -11.34
N LEU A 108 3.27 9.31 -10.49
CA LEU A 108 2.39 10.47 -10.43
C LEU A 108 3.10 11.74 -9.95
N LEU A 109 4.23 11.63 -9.26
CA LEU A 109 5.05 12.78 -8.88
C LEU A 109 5.60 13.58 -10.06
N LYS A 110 5.62 12.99 -11.27
CA LYS A 110 5.94 13.71 -12.51
C LYS A 110 4.88 14.77 -12.86
N PHE A 111 3.67 14.65 -12.32
CA PHE A 111 2.51 15.49 -12.63
C PHE A 111 2.00 16.29 -11.42
N SER A 112 2.38 15.93 -10.19
CA SER A 112 2.01 16.66 -8.98
C SER A 112 3.11 16.64 -7.93
N ALA A 113 3.33 17.78 -7.28
CA ALA A 113 4.34 17.90 -6.22
C ALA A 113 3.92 17.26 -4.88
N GLU A 114 2.63 16.96 -4.71
CA GLU A 114 2.07 16.25 -3.57
C GLU A 114 1.19 15.11 -4.08
N ILE A 115 1.46 13.89 -3.61
CA ILE A 115 0.75 12.68 -3.97
C ILE A 115 0.55 11.83 -2.71
N ILE A 116 -0.69 11.41 -2.47
CA ILE A 116 -1.03 10.38 -1.49
C ILE A 116 -1.74 9.26 -2.25
N VAL A 117 -1.26 8.04 -2.14
CA VAL A 117 -1.87 6.85 -2.76
C VAL A 117 -2.20 5.87 -1.65
N GLU A 118 -3.48 5.65 -1.40
CA GLU A 118 -3.99 4.67 -0.43
C GLU A 118 -4.55 3.45 -1.18
N ASN A 119 -4.06 2.27 -0.80
CA ASN A 119 -4.50 0.98 -1.32
C ASN A 119 -4.92 0.05 -0.18
N GLY A 120 -6.07 0.32 0.41
CA GLY A 120 -6.52 -0.39 1.61
C GLY A 120 -5.81 0.15 2.85
N GLY A 121 -4.98 -0.68 3.50
CA GLY A 121 -4.21 -0.30 4.67
C GLY A 121 -2.87 0.38 4.34
N ASP A 122 -2.52 0.46 3.07
CA ASP A 122 -1.16 0.74 2.60
C ASP A 122 -1.09 2.06 1.83
N ILE A 123 -0.34 3.00 2.39
CA ILE A 123 -0.26 4.38 1.93
C ILE A 123 1.16 4.68 1.47
N PHE A 124 1.31 5.19 0.25
CA PHE A 124 2.47 5.97 -0.14
C PHE A 124 2.14 7.46 -0.03
N ILE A 125 3.02 8.24 0.58
CA ILE A 125 2.79 9.67 0.79
C ILE A 125 4.01 10.50 0.45
N LYS A 126 3.82 11.50 -0.41
CA LYS A 126 4.69 12.65 -0.61
C LYS A 126 3.89 13.93 -0.38
N SER A 127 4.31 14.74 0.58
CA SER A 127 3.66 16.02 0.89
C SER A 127 4.66 17.14 1.07
N GLN A 128 4.18 18.38 0.98
CA GLN A 128 4.92 19.61 1.28
C GLN A 128 4.50 20.22 2.63
N ARG A 129 3.60 19.57 3.35
CA ARG A 129 3.14 19.99 4.68
C ARG A 129 2.97 18.76 5.57
N ASP A 130 2.93 19.00 6.88
CA ASP A 130 2.64 17.94 7.84
C ASP A 130 1.25 17.35 7.59
N ARG A 131 1.15 16.03 7.71
CA ARG A 131 -0.10 15.29 7.53
C ARG A 131 -0.39 14.46 8.76
N LEU A 132 -1.66 14.43 9.17
CA LEU A 132 -2.12 13.51 10.22
C LEU A 132 -2.78 12.32 9.54
N VAL A 133 -2.19 11.14 9.69
CA VAL A 133 -2.70 9.88 9.13
C VAL A 133 -3.43 9.12 10.22
N GLY A 134 -4.74 9.02 10.10
CA GLY A 134 -5.58 8.30 11.06
C GLY A 134 -5.36 6.79 10.97
N ILE A 135 -5.34 6.12 12.12
CA ILE A 135 -5.25 4.65 12.19
C ILE A 135 -6.67 4.09 12.33
N TYR A 136 -7.04 3.20 11.41
CA TYR A 136 -8.27 2.44 11.49
C TYR A 136 -7.98 1.01 11.96
N ALA A 137 -8.56 0.63 13.10
CA ALA A 137 -8.36 -0.66 13.76
C ALA A 137 -9.71 -1.40 13.95
N GLY A 138 -10.62 -1.26 12.98
CA GLY A 138 -11.95 -1.88 13.00
C GLY A 138 -12.77 -1.55 14.23
N ASP A 139 -13.23 -2.59 14.94
CA ASP A 139 -14.06 -2.51 16.14
C ASP A 139 -13.27 -2.16 17.41
N SER A 140 -11.94 -2.02 17.31
CA SER A 140 -11.12 -1.60 18.44
C SER A 140 -11.60 -0.25 19.00
N PRO A 141 -11.68 -0.07 20.33
CA PRO A 141 -12.11 1.20 20.94
C PRO A 141 -11.17 2.37 20.61
N LEU A 142 -9.98 2.08 20.08
CA LEU A 142 -8.96 3.04 19.64
C LEU A 142 -9.05 3.41 18.15
N SER A 143 -9.90 2.72 17.38
CA SER A 143 -10.08 2.95 15.95
C SER A 143 -10.48 4.41 15.68
N GLN A 144 -9.76 5.07 14.77
CA GLN A 144 -9.93 6.49 14.41
C GLN A 144 -9.67 7.50 15.55
N LYS A 145 -9.19 7.06 16.71
CA LYS A 145 -8.80 7.93 17.83
C LYS A 145 -7.30 8.19 17.90
N ILE A 146 -6.51 7.44 17.12
CA ILE A 146 -5.07 7.57 17.03
C ILE A 146 -4.71 8.03 15.62
N GLY A 147 -3.78 8.99 15.53
CA GLY A 147 -3.22 9.43 14.27
C GLY A 147 -1.70 9.58 14.36
N LEU A 148 -1.02 9.23 13.28
CA LEU A 148 0.41 9.45 13.11
C LEU A 148 0.63 10.81 12.47
N LYS A 149 1.38 11.69 13.14
CA LYS A 149 1.86 12.93 12.51
C LYS A 149 3.04 12.59 11.61
N ILE A 150 2.91 12.89 10.33
CA ILE A 150 3.93 12.69 9.31
C ILE A 150 4.46 14.06 8.90
N SER A 151 5.72 14.34 9.18
CA SER A 151 6.35 15.60 8.82
C SER A 151 6.60 15.67 7.32
N ALA A 152 6.47 16.86 6.73
CA ALA A 152 6.69 17.04 5.28
C ALA A 152 8.08 16.56 4.82
N GLU A 153 9.09 16.86 5.64
CA GLU A 153 10.52 16.53 5.44
C GLU A 153 10.79 15.02 5.44
N ASP A 154 9.96 14.24 6.14
CA ASP A 154 10.06 12.79 6.17
C ASP A 154 9.48 12.13 4.92
N THR A 155 8.82 12.88 4.03
CA THR A 155 8.23 12.31 2.81
C THR A 155 9.18 12.44 1.59
N PRO A 156 9.26 11.43 0.70
CA PRO A 156 8.31 10.33 0.54
C PRO A 156 8.54 9.18 1.53
N LEU A 157 7.45 8.57 1.99
CA LEU A 157 7.47 7.35 2.80
C LEU A 157 6.19 6.52 2.59
N GLY A 158 6.22 5.29 3.10
CA GLY A 158 5.11 4.36 3.20
C GLY A 158 4.61 4.21 4.63
N ILE A 159 3.29 4.04 4.77
CA ILE A 159 2.60 3.73 6.03
C ILE A 159 1.68 2.56 5.72
N CYS A 160 1.99 1.40 6.28
CA CYS A 160 1.31 0.15 5.95
C CYS A 160 0.70 -0.46 7.20
N THR A 161 -0.52 -0.96 7.06
CA THR A 161 -1.31 -1.47 8.17
C THR A 161 -1.75 -2.89 7.91
N SER A 162 -1.36 -3.81 8.78
CA SER A 162 -1.92 -5.16 8.83
C SER A 162 -2.91 -5.26 10.00
N ALA A 163 -4.07 -5.86 9.76
CA ALA A 163 -5.08 -6.09 10.78
C ALA A 163 -5.66 -7.50 10.60
N GLY A 164 -5.43 -8.40 11.56
CA GLY A 164 -5.90 -9.80 11.50
C GLY A 164 -7.41 -9.97 11.45
N LYS A 165 -8.17 -8.92 11.84
CA LYS A 165 -9.64 -8.93 11.89
C LYS A 165 -10.33 -8.11 10.79
N ILE A 166 -9.60 -7.25 10.07
CA ILE A 166 -10.20 -6.26 9.16
C ILE A 166 -9.47 -6.26 7.81
N GLY A 167 -10.10 -6.83 6.78
CA GLY A 167 -9.60 -6.81 5.40
C GLY A 167 -9.66 -8.19 4.72
N HIS A 168 -9.25 -8.24 3.45
CA HIS A 168 -9.15 -9.51 2.68
C HIS A 168 -7.77 -10.17 2.82
N SER A 169 -6.85 -9.52 3.54
CA SER A 169 -5.47 -10.00 3.74
C SER A 169 -5.45 -11.02 4.87
N LEU A 170 -4.84 -12.18 4.63
CA LEU A 170 -4.66 -13.23 5.63
C LEU A 170 -3.58 -12.77 6.63
N SER A 171 -3.97 -12.40 7.85
CA SER A 171 -3.07 -12.32 8.99
C SER A 171 -3.45 -13.41 9.99
N LEU A 172 -2.44 -14.09 10.54
CA LEU A 172 -2.60 -15.23 11.43
C LEU A 172 -2.64 -14.82 12.92
N GLY A 173 -2.40 -13.54 13.22
CA GLY A 173 -2.29 -12.99 14.57
C GLY A 173 -3.60 -12.44 15.15
N LYS A 174 -3.51 -11.90 16.37
CA LYS A 174 -4.62 -11.34 17.16
C LYS A 174 -4.56 -9.81 17.31
N ALA A 175 -3.50 -9.15 16.83
CA ALA A 175 -3.38 -7.70 16.87
C ALA A 175 -4.57 -6.98 16.20
N ASP A 176 -5.09 -5.94 16.86
CA ASP A 176 -6.16 -5.11 16.30
C ASP A 176 -5.66 -4.26 15.10
N ALA A 177 -4.42 -3.77 15.17
CA ALA A 177 -3.70 -3.17 14.05
C ALA A 177 -2.19 -3.17 14.30
N VAL A 178 -1.40 -3.44 13.27
CA VAL A 178 0.05 -3.26 13.22
C VAL A 178 0.36 -2.23 12.15
N VAL A 179 0.98 -1.11 12.53
CA VAL A 179 1.33 -0.03 11.60
C VAL A 179 2.85 0.10 11.49
N ILE A 180 3.35 0.03 10.26
CA ILE A 180 4.77 0.17 9.95
C ILE A 180 4.98 1.41 9.08
N VAL A 181 5.98 2.22 9.43
CA VAL A 181 6.39 3.41 8.68
C VAL A 181 7.79 3.19 8.14
N SER A 182 8.01 3.40 6.83
CA SER A 182 9.30 3.20 6.18
C SER A 182 9.46 4.09 4.96
N LYS A 183 10.69 4.44 4.56
CA LYS A 183 10.95 5.08 3.25
C LYS A 183 10.64 4.18 2.06
N ASP A 184 10.37 2.90 2.33
CA ASP A 184 10.12 1.86 1.38
C ASP A 184 8.79 1.17 1.69
N THR A 185 7.76 1.49 0.90
CA THR A 185 6.38 1.08 1.15
C THR A 185 6.16 -0.43 1.00
N PRO A 186 6.67 -1.14 -0.04
CA PRO A 186 6.57 -2.60 -0.09
C PRO A 186 7.26 -3.28 1.10
N LEU A 187 8.35 -2.72 1.63
CA LEU A 187 8.94 -3.24 2.87
C LEU A 187 8.01 -3.03 4.07
N ALA A 188 7.43 -1.84 4.21
CA ALA A 188 6.48 -1.57 5.28
C ALA A 188 5.30 -2.55 5.26
N ASP A 189 4.74 -2.83 4.09
CA ASP A 189 3.63 -3.78 3.88
C ASP A 189 4.03 -5.22 4.27
N ALA A 190 5.18 -5.68 3.76
CA ALA A 190 5.70 -7.00 4.08
C ALA A 190 5.98 -7.17 5.59
N VAL A 191 6.58 -6.16 6.23
CA VAL A 191 6.87 -6.17 7.67
C VAL A 191 5.58 -6.07 8.49
N ALA A 192 4.61 -5.26 8.08
CA ALA A 192 3.31 -5.19 8.76
C ALA A 192 2.62 -6.55 8.75
N THR A 193 2.68 -7.26 7.62
CA THR A 193 2.21 -8.64 7.52
C THR A 193 2.99 -9.58 8.44
N ALA A 194 4.33 -9.52 8.42
CA ALA A 194 5.18 -10.38 9.24
C ALA A 194 4.90 -10.21 10.74
N VAL A 195 4.89 -8.97 11.23
CA VAL A 195 4.61 -8.64 12.63
C VAL A 195 3.16 -8.99 12.99
N GLY A 196 2.21 -8.70 12.10
CA GLY A 196 0.80 -9.06 12.27
C GLY A 196 0.53 -10.57 12.31
N ASN A 197 1.48 -11.41 11.89
CA ASN A 197 1.39 -12.87 12.06
C ASN A 197 1.97 -13.37 13.39
N ILE A 198 2.78 -12.56 14.08
CA ILE A 198 3.45 -12.92 15.34
C ILE A 198 2.59 -12.55 16.56
N VAL A 199 1.83 -11.45 16.47
CA VAL A 199 1.05 -10.84 17.56
C VAL A 199 -0.41 -11.25 17.47
#